data_AF-A0A660VNW9-F1
#
_entry.id   AF-A0A660VNW9-F1
#
_cell.length_a   1.000
_cell.length_b   1.000
_cell.length_c   1.000
_cell.angle_alpha   90.00
_cell.angle_beta   90.00
_cell.angle_gamma   90.00
#
_symmetry.space_group_name_H-M   'P 1'
#
loop_
_entity.id
_entity.type
_entity.pdbx_description
1 polymer ?
#
loop_
_entity_poly.entity_id
_entity_poly.type
_entity_poly.pdbx_seq_one_letter_code
_entity_poly.pdbx_strand_id
1 'polypeptide(L)'
;MGVCARCGAEGDEGLDIGYVWFCRECCRRGFACERCGRRVSAEDLRSGAAVATEDGKVYCPHCIELILPLFKALEDSSVAAPEVNPASSQMDAPPVQPASENLPAPVVVPVSEETRFSLRRPKHLLPIIAAVALVIVIIVVVAHSSHSTDERSQPPRPDRTALKKRRLLAKLQKRINQILRRCKGGPDFELARVSLEQLRNKVLAGKYPVEGLADINDALHEIRLMKERIAEKEYKRISAKIRMLEGQEKWQQAADTVNLFPSYLRDAGSFWQLLKKRQEQLLRLAGAKRIFLAIQQRVEERLRSPTADTVAALLEELKKVASQLSSTPYLPKIEQLIRRLQDVQRKLKGSRGSAPCKGQPYADSSERNAIGSGRRACGDEPRRGKRRDKEV
;
A
#
# COMPACT_ATOMS: atom_id res chain seq x y z
N MET A 1 -7.27 41.36 -16.42
CA MET A 1 -6.94 41.24 -17.84
C MET A 1 -6.16 39.95 -18.06
N GLY A 2 -6.73 39.03 -18.82
CA GLY A 2 -6.05 37.84 -19.33
C GLY A 2 -5.66 38.05 -20.80
N VAL A 3 -4.59 37.40 -21.24
CA VAL A 3 -4.13 37.40 -22.64
C VAL A 3 -4.65 36.15 -23.32
N CYS A 4 -5.33 36.28 -24.46
CA CYS A 4 -5.89 35.14 -25.15
C CYS A 4 -4.80 34.27 -25.76
N ALA A 5 -4.70 33.01 -25.35
CA ALA A 5 -3.70 32.08 -25.88
C ALA A 5 -3.86 31.77 -27.38
N ARG A 6 -5.02 32.06 -27.98
CA ARG A 6 -5.29 31.84 -29.40
C ARG A 6 -5.03 33.07 -30.27
N CYS A 7 -5.30 34.27 -29.79
CA CYS A 7 -5.23 35.49 -30.60
C CYS A 7 -4.41 36.63 -30.00
N GLY A 8 -3.84 36.44 -28.80
CA GLY A 8 -3.06 37.45 -28.09
C GLY A 8 -3.87 38.63 -27.55
N ALA A 9 -5.18 38.68 -27.78
CA ALA A 9 -6.01 39.80 -27.34
C ALA A 9 -6.12 39.85 -25.81
N GLU A 10 -5.96 41.03 -25.23
CA GLU A 10 -6.20 41.29 -23.81
C GLU A 10 -7.68 41.55 -23.54
N GLY A 11 -8.19 41.01 -22.43
CA GLY A 11 -9.54 41.29 -22.00
C GLY A 11 -9.91 40.72 -20.64
N ASP A 12 -11.11 41.06 -20.20
CA ASP A 12 -11.65 40.66 -18.89
C ASP A 12 -12.73 39.59 -19.00
N GLU A 13 -13.29 39.39 -20.19
CA GLU A 13 -14.34 38.43 -20.49
C GLU A 13 -13.81 37.29 -21.39
N GLY A 14 -13.93 36.05 -20.89
CA GLY A 14 -13.40 34.90 -21.60
C GLY A 14 -13.63 33.59 -20.87
N LEU A 15 -13.00 32.54 -21.40
CA LEU A 15 -13.02 31.19 -20.86
C LEU A 15 -11.63 30.85 -20.30
N ASP A 16 -11.60 30.51 -19.02
CA ASP A 16 -10.40 30.10 -18.30
C ASP A 16 -10.37 28.57 -18.19
N ILE A 17 -9.32 27.94 -18.74
CA ILE A 17 -9.14 26.47 -18.80
C ILE A 17 -7.76 26.14 -18.23
N GLY A 18 -7.71 25.86 -16.93
CA GLY A 18 -6.47 25.51 -16.24
C GLY A 18 -5.48 26.68 -16.21
N TYR A 19 -4.47 26.63 -17.07
CA TYR A 19 -3.41 27.63 -17.19
C TYR A 19 -3.59 28.55 -18.41
N VAL A 20 -4.65 28.35 -19.20
CA VAL A 20 -4.82 28.96 -20.52
C VAL A 20 -6.14 29.72 -20.57
N TRP A 21 -6.10 30.97 -21.03
CA TRP A 21 -7.28 31.82 -21.14
C TRP A 21 -7.63 32.11 -22.61
N PHE A 22 -8.92 32.06 -22.95
CA PHE A 22 -9.43 32.40 -24.28
C PHE A 22 -10.44 33.55 -24.20
N CYS A 23 -10.30 34.57 -25.06
CA CYS A 23 -11.23 35.69 -25.08
C CYS A 23 -12.63 35.24 -25.56
N ARG A 24 -13.64 36.06 -25.20
CA ARG A 24 -15.05 35.83 -25.58
C ARG A 24 -15.25 35.57 -27.08
N GLU A 25 -14.52 36.28 -27.94
CA GLU A 25 -14.64 36.16 -29.40
C GLU A 25 -14.11 34.81 -29.91
N CYS A 26 -12.96 34.35 -29.38
CA CYS A 26 -12.42 33.03 -29.70
C CYS A 26 -13.32 31.89 -29.19
N CYS A 27 -13.98 32.08 -28.05
CA CYS A 27 -14.96 31.11 -27.54
C CYS A 27 -16.20 31.04 -28.43
N ARG A 28 -16.67 32.19 -28.94
CA ARG A 28 -17.83 32.26 -29.84
C ARG A 28 -17.58 31.59 -31.19
N ARG A 29 -16.36 31.70 -31.71
CA ARG A 29 -15.92 31.04 -32.96
C ARG A 29 -15.82 29.51 -32.83
N GLY A 30 -15.77 28.99 -31.60
CA GLY A 30 -15.56 27.57 -31.33
C GLY A 30 -14.12 27.12 -31.59
N PHE A 31 -13.80 25.94 -31.08
CA PHE A 31 -12.46 25.36 -31.18
C PHE A 31 -12.46 24.20 -32.16
N ALA A 32 -11.33 23.94 -32.80
CA ALA A 32 -11.13 22.75 -33.61
C ALA A 32 -10.01 21.93 -32.96
N CYS A 33 -10.16 20.61 -32.98
CA CYS A 33 -9.11 19.73 -32.52
C CYS A 33 -7.91 19.84 -33.46
N GLU A 34 -6.74 20.15 -32.91
CA GLU A 34 -5.50 20.30 -33.68
C GLU A 34 -5.17 19.04 -34.49
N ARG A 35 -5.51 17.86 -33.95
CA ARG A 35 -5.18 16.57 -34.57
C ARG A 35 -6.17 16.11 -35.63
N CYS A 36 -7.48 16.23 -35.36
CA CYS A 36 -8.52 15.64 -36.21
C CYS A 36 -9.49 16.66 -36.82
N GLY A 37 -9.30 17.95 -36.55
CA GLY A 37 -10.14 19.04 -37.05
C GLY A 37 -11.58 19.06 -36.50
N ARG A 38 -11.99 18.06 -35.70
CA ARG A 38 -13.34 18.02 -35.12
C ARG A 38 -13.59 19.26 -34.28
N ARG A 39 -14.80 19.82 -34.39
CA ARG A 39 -15.22 20.93 -33.55
C ARG A 39 -15.26 20.48 -32.08
N VAL A 40 -14.68 21.30 -31.23
CA VAL A 40 -14.65 21.14 -29.78
C VAL A 40 -15.45 22.29 -29.19
N SER A 41 -16.45 21.96 -28.38
CA SER A 41 -17.29 22.97 -27.75
C SER A 41 -16.55 23.60 -26.55
N ALA A 42 -16.97 24.81 -26.18
CA ALA A 42 -16.50 25.43 -24.94
C ALA A 42 -16.93 24.62 -23.70
N GLU A 43 -18.01 23.85 -23.79
CA GLU A 43 -18.51 22.98 -22.73
C GLU A 43 -17.63 21.74 -22.53
N ASP A 44 -17.10 21.16 -23.61
CA ASP A 44 -16.13 20.06 -23.54
C ASP A 44 -14.84 20.49 -22.85
N LEU A 45 -14.41 21.73 -23.08
CA LEU A 45 -13.26 22.32 -22.40
C LEU A 45 -13.56 22.66 -20.93
N ARG A 46 -14.77 23.16 -20.62
CA ARG A 46 -15.18 23.44 -19.22
C ARG A 46 -15.34 22.18 -18.39
N SER A 47 -15.83 21.11 -19.00
CA SER A 47 -16.03 19.82 -18.34
C SER A 47 -14.74 19.02 -18.20
N GLY A 48 -13.65 19.45 -18.85
CA GLY A 48 -12.37 18.73 -18.88
C GLY A 48 -12.37 17.52 -19.81
N ALA A 49 -13.41 17.33 -20.62
CA ALA A 49 -13.46 16.28 -21.63
C ALA A 49 -12.49 16.57 -22.80
N ALA A 50 -12.24 17.84 -23.10
CA ALA A 50 -11.23 18.31 -24.03
C ALA A 50 -10.13 19.07 -23.28
N VAL A 51 -8.91 19.09 -23.82
CA VAL A 51 -7.76 19.78 -23.21
C VAL A 51 -7.23 20.88 -24.13
N ALA A 52 -6.90 22.01 -23.51
CA ALA A 52 -6.11 23.07 -24.11
C ALA A 52 -4.68 23.00 -23.59
N THR A 53 -3.71 23.19 -24.48
CA THR A 53 -2.28 23.30 -24.15
C THR A 53 -1.88 24.76 -24.01
N GLU A 54 -0.73 25.02 -23.38
CA GLU A 54 -0.21 26.38 -23.12
C GLU A 54 -0.07 27.21 -24.40
N ASP A 55 0.27 26.56 -25.52
CA ASP A 55 0.35 27.17 -26.85
C ASP A 55 -1.03 27.50 -27.49
N GLY A 56 -2.13 27.35 -26.75
CA GLY A 56 -3.49 27.62 -27.22
C GLY A 56 -4.09 26.55 -28.13
N LYS A 57 -3.41 25.41 -28.34
CA LYS A 57 -3.94 24.29 -29.13
C LYS A 57 -4.94 23.47 -28.33
N VAL A 58 -6.00 23.00 -28.99
CA VAL A 58 -7.11 22.27 -28.37
C VAL A 58 -7.19 20.84 -28.91
N TYR A 59 -7.42 19.86 -28.03
CA TYR A 59 -7.58 18.45 -28.37
C TYR A 59 -8.93 17.93 -27.91
N CYS A 60 -9.65 17.24 -28.80
CA CYS A 60 -10.97 16.68 -28.51
C CYS A 60 -10.88 15.44 -27.58
N PRO A 61 -12.01 15.02 -26.99
CA PRO A 61 -12.05 13.88 -26.06
C PRO A 61 -11.58 12.55 -26.68
N HIS A 62 -11.63 12.41 -28.00
CA HIS A 62 -11.11 11.21 -28.68
C HIS A 62 -9.60 11.25 -28.92
N CYS A 63 -9.05 12.43 -29.19
CA CYS A 63 -7.63 12.56 -29.49
C CYS A 63 -6.79 12.68 -28.23
N ILE A 64 -7.38 13.11 -27.11
CA ILE A 64 -6.67 13.32 -25.85
C ILE A 64 -6.10 12.02 -25.27
N GLU A 65 -6.83 10.89 -25.34
CA GLU A 65 -6.37 9.59 -24.81
C GLU A 65 -5.09 9.10 -25.48
N LEU A 66 -4.86 9.51 -26.73
CA LEU A 66 -3.69 9.15 -27.51
C LEU A 66 -2.49 10.09 -27.28
N ILE A 67 -2.72 11.27 -26.71
CA ILE A 67 -1.70 12.33 -26.58
C ILE A 67 -1.28 12.51 -25.11
N LEU A 68 -2.15 12.21 -24.15
CA LEU A 68 -1.84 12.22 -22.71
C LEU A 68 -0.57 11.41 -22.34
N PRO A 69 -0.31 10.22 -22.92
CA PRO A 69 0.93 9.50 -22.64
C PRO A 69 2.19 10.24 -23.10
N LEU A 70 2.10 11.03 -24.18
CA LEU A 70 3.23 11.79 -24.74
C LEU A 70 3.56 13.02 -23.90
N PHE A 71 2.55 13.75 -23.41
CA PHE A 71 2.78 14.88 -22.50
C PHE A 71 3.37 14.42 -21.17
N LYS A 72 2.90 13.29 -20.65
CA LYS A 72 3.43 12.70 -19.42
C LYS A 72 4.91 12.28 -19.55
N ALA A 73 5.29 11.71 -20.69
CA ALA A 73 6.68 11.37 -20.97
C ALA A 73 7.61 12.59 -21.09
N LEU A 74 7.10 13.73 -21.58
CA LEU A 74 7.86 14.98 -21.67
C LEU A 74 8.04 15.67 -20.30
N GLU A 75 7.00 15.66 -19.46
CA GLU A 75 7.09 16.15 -18.07
C GLU A 75 8.03 15.28 -17.21
N ASP A 76 8.00 13.96 -17.37
CA ASP A 76 8.90 13.06 -16.65
C ASP A 76 10.38 13.21 -17.10
N SER A 77 10.61 13.66 -18.34
CA SER A 77 11.96 13.88 -18.88
C SER A 77 12.56 15.23 -18.48
N SER A 78 11.74 16.27 -18.29
CA SER A 78 12.22 17.59 -17.86
C SER A 78 12.61 17.64 -16.38
N VAL A 79 12.05 16.76 -15.56
CA VAL A 79 12.42 16.59 -14.13
C VAL A 79 13.68 15.74 -13.95
N ALA A 80 14.10 14.99 -14.98
CA ALA A 80 15.25 14.09 -14.93
C ALA A 80 16.57 14.70 -15.44
N ALA A 81 16.58 15.95 -15.90
CA ALA A 81 17.81 16.63 -16.31
C ALA A 81 18.57 17.13 -15.07
N PRO A 82 19.78 16.62 -14.76
CA PRO A 82 20.60 17.20 -13.71
C PRO A 82 21.09 18.58 -14.18
N GLU A 83 20.93 19.61 -13.33
CA GLU A 83 21.66 20.87 -13.50
C GLU A 83 23.17 20.59 -13.47
N VAL A 84 23.79 20.61 -14.65
CA VAL A 84 25.24 20.54 -14.78
C VAL A 84 25.80 21.94 -14.49
N ASN A 85 26.19 22.18 -13.24
CA ASN A 85 27.09 23.29 -12.91
C ASN A 85 28.51 22.93 -13.39
N PRO A 86 29.15 23.74 -14.26
CA PRO A 86 30.50 23.46 -14.73
C PRO A 86 31.50 24.16 -13.82
N ALA A 87 31.88 23.52 -12.71
CA ALA A 87 33.12 23.88 -12.02
C ALA A 87 33.61 22.76 -11.12
N SER A 88 34.89 22.42 -11.31
CA SER A 88 35.79 21.71 -10.40
C SER A 88 36.06 20.23 -10.74
N SER A 89 36.88 20.09 -11.77
CA SER A 89 37.94 19.09 -11.87
C SER A 89 38.94 19.23 -10.72
N GLN A 90 39.15 18.17 -9.93
CA GLN A 90 40.49 17.63 -9.65
C GLN A 90 40.42 16.32 -8.88
N MET A 91 41.24 15.37 -9.35
CA MET A 91 41.56 14.11 -8.70
C MET A 91 42.31 14.36 -7.39
N ASP A 92 42.07 13.51 -6.38
CA ASP A 92 43.14 12.71 -5.74
C ASP A 92 42.53 11.83 -4.62
N ALA A 93 42.73 10.52 -4.77
CA ALA A 93 42.86 9.57 -3.65
C ALA A 93 44.37 9.44 -3.34
N PRO A 94 44.88 8.77 -2.26
CA PRO A 94 44.29 7.82 -1.29
C PRO A 94 44.86 8.10 0.15
N PRO A 95 45.07 7.18 1.15
CA PRO A 95 44.76 5.75 1.28
C PRO A 95 44.10 5.29 2.61
N VAL A 96 43.75 4.00 2.60
CA VAL A 96 43.21 3.13 3.66
C VAL A 96 44.19 2.93 4.82
N GLN A 97 43.70 2.85 6.07
CA GLN A 97 44.26 2.01 7.16
C GLN A 97 43.18 1.67 8.24
N PRO A 98 43.41 0.67 9.12
CA PRO A 98 42.44 -0.40 9.41
C PRO A 98 41.68 -0.27 10.74
N ALA A 99 40.84 -1.29 10.97
CA ALA A 99 39.97 -1.51 12.12
C ALA A 99 40.60 -1.25 13.49
N SER A 100 39.82 -0.65 14.38
CA SER A 100 39.96 -0.75 15.82
C SER A 100 38.59 -0.81 16.47
N GLU A 101 38.44 -1.81 17.33
CA GLU A 101 37.29 -2.13 18.16
C GLU A 101 36.87 -0.94 19.04
N ASN A 102 35.56 -0.75 19.18
CA ASN A 102 34.84 -0.44 20.43
C ASN A 102 33.48 0.20 20.10
N LEU A 103 32.46 -0.64 19.90
CA LEU A 103 31.06 -0.23 20.04
C LEU A 103 30.51 -0.94 21.28
N PRO A 104 30.06 -0.23 22.32
CA PRO A 104 29.36 -0.86 23.41
C PRO A 104 28.00 -1.39 22.94
N ALA A 105 27.67 -2.60 23.40
CA ALA A 105 26.42 -3.29 23.14
C ALA A 105 25.19 -2.46 23.55
N PRO A 106 24.04 -2.63 22.87
CA PRO A 106 22.80 -2.00 23.29
C PRO A 106 22.40 -2.55 24.66
N VAL A 107 22.28 -1.65 25.63
CA VAL A 107 21.73 -1.94 26.96
C VAL A 107 20.28 -2.41 26.79
N VAL A 108 20.07 -3.69 27.07
CA VAL A 108 18.77 -4.29 27.29
C VAL A 108 18.26 -3.75 28.64
N VAL A 109 17.29 -2.84 28.60
CA VAL A 109 16.52 -2.49 29.81
C VAL A 109 15.38 -3.50 29.92
N PRO A 110 15.26 -4.23 31.05
CA PRO A 110 14.15 -5.15 31.25
C PRO A 110 12.84 -4.39 31.43
N VAL A 111 11.81 -4.84 30.73
CA VAL A 111 10.42 -4.41 30.95
C VAL A 111 9.81 -5.30 32.03
N SER A 112 9.68 -4.74 33.23
CA SER A 112 8.86 -5.18 34.36
C SER A 112 8.67 -3.90 35.19
N GLU A 113 7.52 -3.42 35.62
CA GLU A 113 6.32 -4.06 36.14
C GLU A 113 5.19 -3.01 36.16
N GLU A 114 3.96 -3.49 36.35
CA GLU A 114 2.72 -2.73 36.43
C GLU A 114 2.78 -1.50 37.35
N THR A 115 2.31 -0.34 36.87
CA THR A 115 1.70 0.67 37.74
C THR A 115 0.29 0.99 37.24
N ARG A 116 -0.69 0.31 37.85
CA ARG A 116 -2.10 0.67 37.80
C ARG A 116 -2.28 2.04 38.46
N PHE A 117 -2.33 3.11 37.67
CA PHE A 117 -2.82 4.39 38.18
C PHE A 117 -4.32 4.32 38.43
N SER A 118 -4.67 4.08 39.70
CA SER A 118 -6.01 4.24 40.22
C SER A 118 -6.39 5.72 40.20
N LEU A 119 -7.39 6.07 39.40
CA LEU A 119 -8.05 7.38 39.41
C LEU A 119 -8.77 7.60 40.74
N ARG A 120 -8.05 8.07 41.77
CA ARG A 120 -8.67 8.72 42.92
C ARG A 120 -9.15 10.11 42.48
N ARG A 121 -10.47 10.31 42.47
CA ARG A 121 -11.13 11.61 42.31
C ARG A 121 -10.49 12.66 43.21
N PRO A 122 -9.98 13.79 42.70
CA PRO A 122 -9.51 14.88 43.55
C PRO A 122 -10.72 15.67 44.04
N LYS A 123 -11.03 15.57 45.34
CA LYS A 123 -12.07 16.35 46.02
C LYS A 123 -11.79 17.88 46.06
N HIS A 124 -10.65 18.32 45.52
CA HIS A 124 -10.19 19.70 45.61
C HIS A 124 -10.23 20.49 44.29
N LEU A 125 -10.65 19.90 43.16
CA LEU A 125 -10.77 20.63 41.89
C LEU A 125 -11.93 21.62 41.87
N LEU A 126 -13.07 21.26 42.46
CA LEU A 126 -14.25 22.11 42.55
C LEU A 126 -14.03 23.42 43.34
N PRO A 127 -13.40 23.41 44.53
CA PRO A 127 -13.13 24.66 45.24
C PRO A 127 -12.09 25.54 44.52
N ILE A 128 -11.12 24.94 43.80
CA ILE A 128 -10.15 25.71 43.00
C ILE A 128 -10.85 26.41 41.84
N ILE A 129 -11.73 25.71 41.12
CA ILE A 129 -12.50 26.30 40.01
C ILE A 129 -13.44 27.41 40.53
N ALA A 130 -14.07 27.21 41.69
CA ALA A 130 -14.93 28.22 42.31
C ALA A 130 -14.15 29.47 42.75
N ALA A 131 -12.95 29.30 43.32
CA ALA A 131 -12.09 30.41 43.71
C ALA A 131 -11.62 31.22 42.49
N VAL A 132 -11.25 30.56 41.40
CA VAL A 132 -10.87 31.23 40.14
C VAL A 132 -12.04 31.99 39.53
N ALA A 133 -13.25 31.41 39.54
CA ALA A 133 -14.45 32.09 39.08
C ALA A 133 -14.79 33.33 39.91
N LEU A 134 -14.63 33.26 41.24
CA LEU A 134 -14.85 34.39 42.14
C LEU A 134 -13.87 35.55 41.86
N VAL A 135 -12.59 35.23 41.63
CA VAL A 135 -11.57 36.23 41.28
C VAL A 135 -11.90 36.90 39.94
N ILE A 136 -12.35 36.15 38.94
CA ILE A 136 -12.78 36.71 37.64
C ILE A 136 -13.99 37.65 37.83
N VAL A 137 -14.97 37.27 38.64
CA VAL A 137 -16.14 38.12 38.92
C VAL A 137 -15.75 39.40 39.64
N ILE A 138 -14.85 39.33 40.64
CA ILE A 138 -14.35 40.52 41.35
C ILE A 138 -13.61 41.45 40.39
N ILE A 139 -12.76 40.92 39.51
CA ILE A 139 -12.05 41.72 38.49
C ILE A 139 -13.05 42.42 37.56
N VAL A 140 -14.10 41.72 37.11
CA VAL A 140 -15.12 42.31 36.22
C VAL A 140 -15.94 43.39 36.95
N VAL A 141 -16.30 43.16 38.21
CA VAL A 141 -17.07 44.13 39.02
C VAL A 141 -16.24 45.37 39.34
N VAL A 142 -14.97 45.21 39.74
CA VAL A 142 -14.04 46.33 39.97
C VAL A 142 -13.77 47.09 38.67
N ALA A 143 -13.61 46.40 37.54
CA ALA A 143 -13.46 47.04 36.23
C ALA A 143 -14.74 47.78 35.77
N HIS A 144 -15.92 47.41 36.26
CA HIS A 144 -17.19 48.09 35.96
C HIS A 144 -17.50 49.24 36.93
N SER A 145 -17.04 49.21 38.18
CA SER A 145 -17.26 50.29 39.15
C SER A 145 -16.25 51.43 39.07
N SER A 146 -15.10 51.25 38.38
CA SER A 146 -14.16 52.35 38.10
C SER A 146 -14.50 53.20 36.87
N HIS A 147 -15.61 52.92 36.17
CA HIS A 147 -16.07 53.73 35.04
C HIS A 147 -17.23 54.65 35.45
N SER A 148 -16.94 55.65 36.29
CA SER A 148 -17.77 56.84 36.43
C SER A 148 -16.90 58.08 36.33
N THR A 149 -17.31 58.97 35.42
CA THR A 149 -16.82 60.33 35.15
C THR A 149 -15.41 60.44 34.58
N ASP A 150 -15.32 60.34 33.24
CA ASP A 150 -14.71 61.43 32.48
C ASP A 150 -15.31 61.53 31.07
N GLU A 151 -15.55 62.77 30.66
CA GLU A 151 -16.25 63.16 29.44
C GLU A 151 -15.49 62.76 28.16
N ARG A 152 -16.28 62.39 27.15
CA ARG A 152 -15.91 62.36 25.71
C ARG A 152 -14.76 61.43 25.34
N SER A 153 -15.06 60.14 25.33
CA SER A 153 -14.49 59.22 24.34
C SER A 153 -15.59 58.29 23.88
N GLN A 154 -16.35 58.71 22.87
CA GLN A 154 -17.11 57.74 22.08
C GLN A 154 -16.15 56.63 21.67
N PRO A 155 -16.49 55.33 21.83
CA PRO A 155 -15.65 54.27 21.27
C PRO A 155 -15.43 54.63 19.80
N PRO A 156 -14.18 54.62 19.30
CA PRO A 156 -13.89 55.07 17.94
C PRO A 156 -14.82 54.30 17.01
N ARG A 157 -15.64 55.02 16.24
CA ARG A 157 -16.56 54.41 15.27
C ARG A 157 -15.77 53.33 14.52
N PRO A 158 -16.24 52.07 14.47
CA PRO A 158 -15.46 51.00 13.89
C PRO A 158 -15.06 51.43 12.48
N ASP A 159 -13.75 51.51 12.28
CA ASP A 159 -13.19 52.02 11.04
C ASP A 159 -13.84 51.25 9.88
N ARG A 160 -14.41 51.96 8.90
CA ARG A 160 -15.18 51.35 7.81
C ARG A 160 -14.34 50.30 7.07
N THR A 161 -13.02 50.50 7.07
CA THR A 161 -12.00 49.59 6.54
C THR A 161 -11.92 48.28 7.35
N ALA A 162 -11.84 48.37 8.69
CA ALA A 162 -11.81 47.23 9.60
C ALA A 162 -13.12 46.42 9.54
N LEU A 163 -14.26 47.09 9.45
CA LEU A 163 -15.56 46.42 9.29
C LEU A 163 -15.66 45.71 7.93
N LYS A 164 -15.18 46.32 6.84
CA LYS A 164 -15.11 45.71 5.51
C LYS A 164 -14.19 44.49 5.49
N LYS A 165 -13.02 44.57 6.14
CA LYS A 165 -12.08 43.45 6.31
C LYS A 165 -12.72 42.27 7.04
N ARG A 166 -13.37 42.50 8.19
CA ARG A 166 -14.08 41.45 8.94
C ARG A 166 -15.17 40.77 8.11
N ARG A 167 -15.96 41.54 7.35
CA ARG A 167 -16.99 41.00 6.45
C ARG A 167 -16.39 40.11 5.35
N LEU A 168 -15.25 40.52 4.77
CA LEU A 168 -14.57 39.73 3.74
C LEU A 168 -13.99 38.42 4.29
N LEU A 169 -13.38 38.45 5.47
CA LEU A 169 -12.90 37.25 6.17
C LEU A 169 -14.06 36.29 6.50
N ALA A 170 -15.17 36.80 7.04
CA ALA A 170 -16.35 35.97 7.30
C ALA A 170 -16.93 35.33 6.03
N LYS A 171 -16.93 36.06 4.91
CA LYS A 171 -17.36 35.53 3.60
C LYS A 171 -16.40 34.46 3.07
N LEU A 172 -15.10 34.64 3.27
CA LEU A 172 -14.08 33.64 2.94
C LEU A 172 -14.29 32.37 3.77
N GLN A 173 -14.41 32.50 5.09
CA GLN A 173 -14.63 31.38 6.00
C GLN A 173 -15.92 30.61 5.67
N LYS A 174 -16.99 31.31 5.29
CA LYS A 174 -18.23 30.68 4.83
C LYS A 174 -18.00 29.81 3.59
N ARG A 175 -17.17 30.25 2.64
CA ARG A 175 -16.84 29.49 1.43
C ARG A 175 -15.95 28.28 1.75
N ILE A 176 -14.95 28.45 2.61
CA ILE A 176 -14.09 27.35 3.09
C ILE A 176 -14.95 26.26 3.74
N ASN A 177 -15.82 26.64 4.68
CA ASN A 177 -16.73 25.71 5.35
C ASN A 177 -17.68 25.01 4.38
N GLN A 178 -18.14 25.69 3.32
CA GLN A 178 -18.98 25.08 2.30
C GLN A 178 -18.22 24.01 1.49
N ILE A 179 -16.95 24.27 1.15
CA ILE A 179 -16.09 23.30 0.47
C ILE A 179 -15.83 22.09 1.38
N LEU A 180 -15.45 22.32 2.63
CA LEU A 180 -15.20 21.25 3.60
C LEU A 180 -16.42 20.37 3.84
N ARG A 181 -17.63 20.97 3.93
CA ARG A 181 -18.88 20.21 4.09
C ARG A 181 -19.17 19.29 2.91
N ARG A 182 -18.87 19.72 1.68
CA ARG A 182 -19.03 18.87 0.48
C ARG A 182 -18.04 17.70 0.46
N CYS A 183 -16.87 17.89 1.05
CA CYS A 183 -15.79 16.90 1.08
C CYS A 183 -15.94 15.81 2.16
N LYS A 184 -16.88 15.94 3.12
CA LYS A 184 -17.02 15.01 4.26
C LYS A 184 -17.44 13.60 3.81
N GLY A 185 -16.44 12.77 3.46
CA GLY A 185 -16.59 11.32 3.27
C GLY A 185 -16.72 10.84 1.83
N GLY A 186 -16.49 11.70 0.83
CA GLY A 186 -16.68 11.36 -0.59
C GLY A 186 -15.38 11.35 -1.43
N PRO A 187 -15.46 10.98 -2.72
CA PRO A 187 -14.33 11.02 -3.67
C PRO A 187 -13.89 12.45 -4.04
N ASP A 188 -14.62 13.47 -3.62
CA ASP A 188 -14.45 14.87 -4.03
C ASP A 188 -13.26 15.59 -3.37
N PHE A 189 -12.29 14.86 -2.81
CA PHE A 189 -11.11 15.43 -2.16
C PHE A 189 -10.30 16.33 -3.12
N GLU A 190 -10.10 15.88 -4.37
CA GLU A 190 -9.38 16.68 -5.35
C GLU A 190 -10.15 17.94 -5.78
N LEU A 191 -11.47 17.82 -5.98
CA LEU A 191 -12.30 18.97 -6.31
C LEU A 191 -12.29 20.01 -5.18
N ALA A 192 -12.33 19.55 -3.93
CA ALA A 192 -12.24 20.41 -2.75
C ALA A 192 -10.87 21.07 -2.63
N ARG A 193 -9.78 20.33 -2.88
CA ARG A 193 -8.41 20.87 -2.93
C ARG A 193 -8.27 21.97 -3.97
N VAL A 194 -8.66 21.69 -5.22
CA VAL A 194 -8.64 22.67 -6.32
C VAL A 194 -9.48 23.91 -5.98
N SER A 195 -10.65 23.72 -5.36
CA SER A 195 -11.51 24.83 -4.93
C SER A 195 -10.86 25.72 -3.87
N LEU A 196 -10.11 25.14 -2.93
CA LEU A 196 -9.34 25.88 -1.92
C LEU A 196 -8.12 26.58 -2.53
N GLU A 197 -7.41 25.94 -3.46
CA GLU A 197 -6.31 26.56 -4.21
C GLU A 197 -6.80 27.78 -5.02
N GLN A 198 -7.97 27.69 -5.67
CA GLN A 198 -8.61 28.83 -6.32
C GLN A 198 -8.97 29.95 -5.34
N LEU A 199 -9.39 29.64 -4.11
CA LEU A 199 -9.60 30.65 -3.07
C LEU A 199 -8.28 31.29 -2.66
N ARG A 200 -7.21 30.50 -2.49
CA ARG A 200 -5.87 30.99 -2.18
C ARG A 200 -5.39 32.00 -3.22
N ASN A 201 -5.54 31.67 -4.51
CA ASN A 201 -5.20 32.58 -5.61
C ASN A 201 -6.01 33.89 -5.57
N LYS A 202 -7.28 33.83 -5.14
CA LYS A 202 -8.09 35.05 -4.94
C LYS A 202 -7.61 35.90 -3.77
N VAL A 203 -7.10 35.30 -2.70
CA VAL A 203 -6.46 36.05 -1.60
C VAL A 203 -5.17 36.71 -2.10
N LEU A 204 -4.32 35.97 -2.81
CA LEU A 204 -3.07 36.49 -3.38
C LEU A 204 -3.29 37.63 -4.38
N ALA A 205 -4.38 37.56 -5.17
CA ALA A 205 -4.79 38.63 -6.07
C ALA A 205 -5.46 39.84 -5.36
N GLY A 206 -5.44 39.91 -4.03
CA GLY A 206 -5.98 41.02 -3.24
C GLY A 206 -7.52 41.07 -3.16
N LYS A 207 -8.25 40.06 -3.64
CA LYS A 207 -9.72 40.01 -3.56
C LYS A 207 -10.24 39.73 -2.14
N TYR A 208 -9.39 39.18 -1.28
CA TYR A 208 -9.64 38.91 0.13
C TYR A 208 -8.44 39.33 0.98
N PRO A 209 -8.61 39.56 2.30
CA PRO A 209 -7.51 39.89 3.19
C PRO A 209 -6.51 38.74 3.33
N VAL A 210 -5.21 39.07 3.44
CA VAL A 210 -4.09 38.12 3.48
C VAL A 210 -4.17 37.18 4.69
N GLU A 211 -4.76 37.62 5.80
CA GLU A 211 -4.95 36.80 7.00
C GLU A 211 -5.77 35.54 6.72
N GLY A 212 -6.63 35.56 5.69
CA GLY A 212 -7.40 34.40 5.26
C GLY A 212 -6.58 33.28 4.62
N LEU A 213 -5.28 33.48 4.35
CA LEU A 213 -4.40 32.41 3.86
C LEU A 213 -4.21 31.30 4.88
N ALA A 214 -4.13 31.64 6.18
CA ALA A 214 -3.99 30.66 7.25
C ALA A 214 -5.20 29.71 7.27
N ASP A 215 -6.42 30.26 7.25
CA ASP A 215 -7.66 29.50 7.22
C ASP A 215 -7.75 28.54 6.01
N ILE A 216 -7.24 28.96 4.85
CA ILE A 216 -7.21 28.12 3.64
C ILE A 216 -6.19 26.99 3.77
N ASN A 217 -5.00 27.28 4.30
CA ASN A 217 -3.97 26.26 4.52
C ASN A 217 -4.41 25.23 5.57
N ASP A 218 -5.08 25.67 6.63
CA ASP A 218 -5.66 24.79 7.65
C ASP A 218 -6.74 23.89 7.05
N ALA A 219 -7.60 24.44 6.18
CA ALA A 219 -8.61 23.66 5.46
C ALA A 219 -7.99 22.64 4.49
N LEU A 220 -6.91 23.00 3.79
CA LEU A 220 -6.16 22.07 2.93
C LEU A 220 -5.54 20.94 3.75
N HIS A 221 -5.01 21.26 4.93
CA HIS A 221 -4.48 20.27 5.86
C HIS A 221 -5.59 19.34 6.39
N GLU A 222 -6.76 19.87 6.74
CA GLU A 222 -7.92 19.08 7.18
C GLU A 222 -8.38 18.09 6.09
N ILE A 223 -8.42 18.52 4.83
CA ILE A 223 -8.73 17.65 3.68
C ILE A 223 -7.73 16.51 3.58
N ARG A 224 -6.43 16.80 3.70
CA ARG A 224 -5.38 15.76 3.69
C ARG A 224 -5.59 14.74 4.81
N LEU A 225 -5.83 15.20 6.04
CA LEU A 225 -6.09 14.33 7.20
C LEU A 225 -7.39 13.51 7.05
N MET A 226 -8.43 14.08 6.44
CA MET A 226 -9.64 13.31 6.11
C MET A 226 -9.35 12.19 5.11
N LYS A 227 -8.60 12.49 4.05
CA LYS A 227 -8.20 11.53 3.01
C LYS A 227 -7.36 10.39 3.62
N GLU A 228 -6.38 10.73 4.46
CA GLU A 228 -5.53 9.75 5.16
C GLU A 228 -6.32 8.85 6.11
N ARG A 229 -7.27 9.38 6.88
CA ARG A 229 -8.13 8.56 7.76
C ARG A 229 -8.99 7.55 7.00
N ILE A 230 -9.46 7.90 5.80
CA ILE A 230 -10.21 6.97 4.95
C ILE A 230 -9.27 5.93 4.35
N ALA A 231 -8.10 6.36 3.86
CA ALA A 231 -7.07 5.48 3.35
C ALA A 231 -6.61 4.45 4.39
N GLU A 232 -6.44 4.87 5.65
CA GLU A 232 -6.11 3.97 6.76
C GLU A 232 -7.19 2.91 7.02
N LYS A 233 -8.47 3.30 6.94
CA LYS A 233 -9.60 2.35 7.10
C LYS A 233 -9.61 1.30 5.99
N GLU A 234 -9.46 1.73 4.73
CA GLU A 234 -9.39 0.81 3.59
C GLU A 234 -8.14 -0.08 3.67
N TYR A 235 -7.00 0.49 4.07
CA TYR A 235 -5.78 -0.27 4.32
C TYR A 235 -6.00 -1.37 5.36
N LYS A 236 -6.63 -1.07 6.49
CA LYS A 236 -6.94 -2.06 7.54
C LYS A 236 -7.89 -3.15 7.02
N ARG A 237 -8.92 -2.77 6.28
CA ARG A 237 -9.87 -3.71 5.66
C ARG A 237 -9.19 -4.67 4.70
N ILE A 238 -8.38 -4.15 3.77
CA ILE A 238 -7.64 -4.95 2.79
C ILE A 238 -6.60 -5.84 3.50
N SER A 239 -5.85 -5.29 4.45
CA SER A 239 -4.86 -6.04 5.23
C SER A 239 -5.48 -7.21 6.00
N ALA A 240 -6.66 -7.01 6.59
CA ALA A 240 -7.39 -8.08 7.27
C ALA A 240 -7.81 -9.19 6.29
N LYS A 241 -8.29 -8.82 5.10
CA LYS A 241 -8.66 -9.80 4.07
C LYS A 241 -7.43 -10.56 3.55
N ILE A 242 -6.30 -9.88 3.36
CA ILE A 242 -5.02 -10.49 2.99
C ILE A 242 -4.62 -11.54 4.04
N ARG A 243 -4.58 -11.18 5.33
CA ARG A 243 -4.22 -12.13 6.41
C ARG A 243 -5.11 -13.37 6.44
N MET A 244 -6.40 -13.22 6.22
CA MET A 244 -7.34 -14.34 6.11
C MET A 244 -6.99 -15.27 4.95
N LEU A 245 -6.67 -14.71 3.78
CA LEU A 245 -6.29 -15.48 2.59
C LEU A 245 -4.91 -16.13 2.72
N GLU A 246 -3.98 -15.47 3.40
CA GLU A 246 -2.66 -16.03 3.75
C GLU A 246 -2.81 -17.27 4.64
N GLY A 247 -3.70 -17.24 5.64
CA GLY A 247 -4.02 -18.41 6.48
C GLY A 247 -4.59 -19.59 5.69
N GLN A 248 -5.17 -19.35 4.51
CA GLN A 248 -5.65 -20.38 3.59
C GLN A 248 -4.63 -20.75 2.50
N GLU A 249 -3.40 -20.21 2.57
CA GLU A 249 -2.38 -20.27 1.53
C GLU A 249 -2.89 -19.84 0.13
N LYS A 250 -3.86 -18.92 0.06
CA LYS A 250 -4.42 -18.38 -1.21
C LYS A 250 -3.65 -17.14 -1.65
N TRP A 251 -2.35 -17.29 -1.88
CA TRP A 251 -1.41 -16.19 -2.12
C TRP A 251 -1.76 -15.31 -3.32
N GLN A 252 -2.21 -15.91 -4.44
CA GLN A 252 -2.60 -15.15 -5.63
C GLN A 252 -3.81 -14.25 -5.36
N GLN A 253 -4.86 -14.82 -4.76
CA GLN A 253 -6.06 -14.06 -4.39
C GLN A 253 -5.73 -12.96 -3.37
N ALA A 254 -4.81 -13.22 -2.44
CA ALA A 254 -4.33 -12.20 -1.51
C ALA A 254 -3.63 -11.04 -2.24
N ALA A 255 -2.81 -11.35 -3.25
CA ALA A 255 -2.16 -10.33 -4.08
C ALA A 255 -3.18 -9.52 -4.89
N ASP A 256 -4.20 -10.18 -5.46
CA ASP A 256 -5.23 -9.51 -6.25
C ASP A 256 -6.11 -8.59 -5.38
N THR A 257 -6.28 -8.93 -4.10
CA THR A 257 -7.05 -8.12 -3.13
C THR A 257 -6.45 -6.72 -2.94
N VAL A 258 -5.13 -6.54 -3.13
CA VAL A 258 -4.48 -5.22 -3.07
C VAL A 258 -5.06 -4.26 -4.12
N ASN A 259 -5.47 -4.76 -5.28
CA ASN A 259 -6.01 -3.94 -6.36
C ASN A 259 -7.38 -3.33 -6.02
N LEU A 260 -8.03 -3.79 -4.95
CA LEU A 260 -9.28 -3.20 -4.44
C LEU A 260 -9.05 -1.85 -3.73
N PHE A 261 -7.80 -1.45 -3.48
CA PHE A 261 -7.51 -0.16 -2.85
C PHE A 261 -7.92 1.00 -3.78
N PRO A 262 -8.78 1.93 -3.33
CA PRO A 262 -9.33 2.96 -4.18
C PRO A 262 -8.25 3.86 -4.81
N SER A 263 -8.38 4.14 -6.10
CA SER A 263 -7.40 4.93 -6.87
C SER A 263 -7.23 6.35 -6.34
N TYR A 264 -8.34 7.01 -5.95
CA TYR A 264 -8.34 8.38 -5.42
C TYR A 264 -7.72 8.50 -4.02
N LEU A 265 -7.32 7.40 -3.39
CA LEU A 265 -6.62 7.38 -2.09
C LEU A 265 -5.15 6.99 -2.23
N ARG A 266 -4.64 6.69 -3.44
CA ARG A 266 -3.30 6.12 -3.62
C ARG A 266 -2.17 7.08 -3.28
N ASP A 267 -2.42 8.37 -3.35
CA ASP A 267 -1.52 9.44 -2.96
C ASP A 267 -1.67 9.84 -1.48
N ALA A 268 -2.64 9.26 -0.76
CA ALA A 268 -2.86 9.53 0.65
C ALA A 268 -1.91 8.71 1.53
N GLY A 269 -0.92 9.39 2.10
CA GLY A 269 0.09 8.78 2.96
C GLY A 269 0.89 7.68 2.27
N SER A 270 1.37 6.70 3.05
CA SER A 270 2.20 5.58 2.56
C SER A 270 1.43 4.25 2.41
N PHE A 271 0.12 4.23 2.67
CA PHE A 271 -0.68 3.00 2.74
C PHE A 271 -0.66 2.19 1.44
N TRP A 272 -0.83 2.87 0.30
CA TRP A 272 -0.79 2.22 -1.00
C TRP A 272 0.59 1.62 -1.30
N GLN A 273 1.67 2.33 -0.98
CA GLN A 273 3.03 1.84 -1.16
C GLN A 273 3.30 0.60 -0.31
N LEU A 274 2.83 0.58 0.94
CA LEU A 274 2.93 -0.58 1.82
C LEU A 274 2.17 -1.79 1.24
N LEU A 275 0.95 -1.58 0.73
CA LEU A 275 0.18 -2.65 0.08
C LEU A 275 0.84 -3.15 -1.20
N LYS A 276 1.40 -2.27 -2.02
CA LYS A 276 2.11 -2.64 -3.25
C LYS A 276 3.34 -3.48 -2.94
N LYS A 277 4.16 -3.08 -1.97
CA LYS A 277 5.29 -3.88 -1.50
C LYS A 277 4.84 -5.26 -0.97
N ARG A 278 3.70 -5.30 -0.27
CA ARG A 278 3.11 -6.56 0.19
C ARG A 278 2.61 -7.43 -0.98
N GLN A 279 2.03 -6.83 -2.01
CA GLN A 279 1.59 -7.53 -3.22
C GLN A 279 2.74 -8.28 -3.89
N GLU A 280 3.89 -7.64 -4.05
CA GLU A 280 5.08 -8.25 -4.64
C GLU A 280 5.54 -9.47 -3.84
N GLN A 281 5.53 -9.38 -2.51
CA GLN A 281 5.84 -10.52 -1.63
C GLN A 281 4.84 -11.67 -1.81
N LEU A 282 3.54 -11.36 -1.87
CA LEU A 282 2.48 -12.35 -2.08
C LEU A 282 2.59 -13.05 -3.43
N LEU A 283 2.93 -12.32 -4.49
CA LEU A 283 3.15 -12.90 -5.82
C LEU A 283 4.37 -13.85 -5.84
N ARG A 284 5.45 -13.52 -5.12
CA ARG A 284 6.58 -14.44 -4.94
C ARG A 284 6.16 -15.74 -4.25
N LEU A 285 5.34 -15.65 -3.19
CA LEU A 285 4.80 -16.82 -2.50
C LEU A 285 3.84 -17.63 -3.38
N ALA A 286 3.03 -16.98 -4.20
CA ALA A 286 2.16 -17.64 -5.18
C ALA A 286 2.99 -18.39 -6.25
N GLY A 287 4.09 -17.79 -6.72
CA GLY A 287 5.06 -18.46 -7.59
C GLY A 287 5.68 -19.70 -6.93
N ALA A 288 6.17 -19.56 -5.69
CA ALA A 288 6.74 -20.66 -4.93
C ALA A 288 5.75 -21.82 -4.73
N LYS A 289 4.48 -21.52 -4.41
CA LYS A 289 3.42 -22.53 -4.27
C LYS A 289 3.21 -23.31 -5.57
N ARG A 290 3.20 -22.62 -6.73
CA ARG A 290 3.04 -23.27 -8.04
C ARG A 290 4.20 -24.23 -8.34
N ILE A 291 5.43 -23.79 -8.10
CA ILE A 291 6.64 -24.62 -8.26
C ILE A 291 6.54 -25.86 -7.37
N PHE A 292 6.22 -25.66 -6.08
CA PHE A 292 6.07 -26.76 -5.13
C PHE A 292 5.01 -27.78 -5.58
N LEU A 293 3.81 -27.33 -5.93
CA LEU A 293 2.72 -28.23 -6.35
C LEU A 293 3.07 -29.01 -7.63
N ALA A 294 3.71 -28.37 -8.61
CA ALA A 294 4.13 -29.03 -9.84
C ALA A 294 5.13 -30.16 -9.57
N ILE A 295 6.08 -29.93 -8.66
CA ILE A 295 7.08 -30.94 -8.30
C ILE A 295 6.47 -32.05 -7.45
N GLN A 296 5.60 -31.70 -6.51
CA GLN A 296 4.89 -32.69 -5.71
C GLN A 296 4.12 -33.67 -6.60
N GLN A 297 3.38 -33.16 -7.60
CA GLN A 297 2.66 -34.01 -8.57
C GLN A 297 3.60 -34.93 -9.34
N ARG A 298 4.73 -34.40 -9.86
CA ARG A 298 5.74 -35.22 -10.56
C ARG A 298 6.32 -36.30 -9.67
N VAL A 299 6.63 -35.98 -8.42
CA VAL A 299 7.16 -36.96 -7.46
C VAL A 299 6.12 -38.05 -7.19
N GLU A 300 4.87 -37.68 -6.94
CA GLU A 300 3.78 -38.63 -6.69
C GLU A 300 3.52 -39.54 -7.91
N GLU A 301 3.53 -39.00 -9.12
CA GLU A 301 3.38 -39.78 -10.36
C GLU A 301 4.53 -40.78 -10.54
N ARG A 302 5.77 -40.35 -10.35
CA ARG A 302 6.96 -41.20 -10.51
C ARG A 302 7.11 -42.24 -9.41
N LEU A 303 6.58 -41.97 -8.21
CA LEU A 303 6.53 -42.92 -7.11
C LEU A 303 5.53 -44.06 -7.34
N ARG A 304 4.59 -43.95 -8.30
CA ARG A 304 3.68 -45.07 -8.64
C ARG A 304 4.42 -46.25 -9.29
N SER A 305 5.50 -46.00 -10.01
CA SER A 305 6.35 -47.01 -10.64
C SER A 305 7.83 -46.62 -10.51
N PRO A 306 8.41 -46.73 -9.30
CA PRO A 306 9.70 -46.13 -9.01
C PRO A 306 10.85 -46.96 -9.59
N THR A 307 11.71 -46.33 -10.38
CA THR A 307 12.98 -46.91 -10.86
C THR A 307 14.16 -46.21 -10.18
N ALA A 308 15.31 -46.87 -10.08
CA ALA A 308 16.48 -46.26 -9.42
C ALA A 308 16.93 -44.95 -10.11
N ASP A 309 16.87 -44.92 -11.45
CA ASP A 309 17.29 -43.76 -12.24
C ASP A 309 16.30 -42.60 -12.13
N THR A 310 14.99 -42.90 -12.13
CA THR A 310 13.95 -41.86 -11.97
C THR A 310 14.01 -41.23 -10.58
N VAL A 311 14.24 -42.04 -9.53
CA VAL A 311 14.39 -41.54 -8.16
C VAL A 311 15.66 -40.69 -8.00
N ALA A 312 16.78 -41.09 -8.61
CA ALA A 312 18.01 -40.30 -8.59
C ALA A 312 17.84 -38.95 -9.30
N ALA A 313 17.21 -38.93 -10.48
CA ALA A 313 16.93 -37.71 -11.23
C ALA A 313 16.02 -36.74 -10.44
N LEU A 314 14.97 -37.26 -9.80
CA LEU A 314 14.07 -36.45 -8.96
C LEU A 314 14.75 -35.86 -7.72
N LEU A 315 15.68 -36.59 -7.11
CA LEU A 315 16.45 -36.08 -5.97
C LEU A 315 17.32 -34.88 -6.37
N GLU A 316 17.96 -34.92 -7.54
CA GLU A 316 18.74 -33.78 -8.04
C GLU A 316 17.84 -32.58 -8.41
N GLU A 317 16.68 -32.84 -9.03
CA GLU A 317 15.69 -31.79 -9.31
C GLU A 317 15.19 -31.14 -8.00
N LEU A 318 14.86 -31.93 -6.98
CA LEU A 318 14.40 -31.42 -5.69
C LEU A 318 15.47 -30.61 -4.95
N LYS A 319 16.75 -31.01 -5.01
CA LYS A 319 17.85 -30.20 -4.43
C LYS A 319 17.96 -28.85 -5.12
N LYS A 320 17.83 -28.81 -6.45
CA LYS A 320 17.82 -27.55 -7.23
C LYS A 320 16.62 -26.67 -6.86
N VAL A 321 15.47 -27.27 -6.62
CA VAL A 321 14.26 -26.51 -6.24
C VAL A 321 14.36 -26.03 -4.79
N ALA A 322 14.94 -26.82 -3.90
CA ALA A 322 15.20 -26.42 -2.52
C ALA A 322 16.05 -25.15 -2.45
N SER A 323 17.09 -25.02 -3.29
CA SER A 323 17.90 -23.80 -3.34
C SER A 323 17.09 -22.60 -3.87
N GLN A 324 16.25 -22.81 -4.90
CA GLN A 324 15.35 -21.77 -5.43
C GLN A 324 14.29 -21.30 -4.42
N LEU A 325 13.81 -22.19 -3.56
CA LEU A 325 12.75 -21.93 -2.59
C LEU A 325 13.27 -21.70 -1.16
N SER A 326 14.59 -21.52 -1.00
CA SER A 326 15.28 -21.40 0.29
C SER A 326 14.74 -20.30 1.21
N SER A 327 14.20 -19.21 0.65
CA SER A 327 13.62 -18.08 1.39
C SER A 327 12.10 -18.16 1.57
N THR A 328 11.48 -19.31 1.28
CA THR A 328 10.02 -19.47 1.26
C THR A 328 9.55 -20.52 2.28
N PRO A 329 8.28 -20.47 2.73
CA PRO A 329 7.73 -21.46 3.66
C PRO A 329 7.59 -22.88 3.05
N TYR A 330 7.94 -23.06 1.77
CA TYR A 330 7.86 -24.35 1.07
C TYR A 330 9.13 -25.20 1.21
N LEU A 331 10.25 -24.62 1.65
CA LEU A 331 11.51 -25.35 1.84
C LEU A 331 11.35 -26.61 2.75
N PRO A 332 10.73 -26.52 3.95
CA PRO A 332 10.57 -27.70 4.80
C PRO A 332 9.72 -28.82 4.15
N LYS A 333 8.74 -28.43 3.33
CA LYS A 333 7.90 -29.40 2.58
C LYS A 333 8.71 -30.12 1.50
N ILE A 334 9.64 -29.41 0.83
CA ILE A 334 10.56 -30.00 -0.15
C ILE A 334 11.56 -30.94 0.53
N GLU A 335 12.14 -30.55 1.66
CA GLU A 335 13.04 -31.41 2.43
C GLU A 335 12.37 -32.72 2.86
N GLN A 336 11.08 -32.66 3.22
CA GLN A 336 10.30 -33.86 3.51
C GLN A 336 10.17 -34.78 2.28
N LEU A 337 9.94 -34.22 1.09
CA LEU A 337 9.91 -35.00 -0.16
C LEU A 337 11.28 -35.63 -0.47
N ILE A 338 12.37 -34.90 -0.25
CA ILE A 338 13.74 -35.41 -0.42
C ILE A 338 13.97 -36.62 0.50
N ARG A 339 13.62 -36.51 1.80
CA ARG A 339 13.76 -37.62 2.75
C ARG A 339 12.96 -38.85 2.32
N ARG A 340 11.70 -38.66 1.89
CA ARG A 340 10.84 -39.75 1.38
C ARG A 340 11.47 -40.45 0.18
N LEU A 341 12.02 -39.71 -0.78
CA LEU A 341 12.67 -40.30 -1.95
C LEU A 341 13.98 -41.01 -1.61
N GLN A 342 14.76 -40.50 -0.65
CA GLN A 342 15.96 -41.18 -0.15
C GLN A 342 15.63 -42.52 0.51
N ASP A 343 14.50 -42.62 1.24
CA ASP A 343 14.02 -43.88 1.81
C ASP A 343 13.62 -44.88 0.71
N VAL A 344 12.92 -44.42 -0.33
CA VAL A 344 12.56 -45.25 -1.49
C VAL A 344 13.81 -45.74 -2.23
N GLN A 345 14.80 -44.85 -2.43
CA GLN A 345 16.06 -45.21 -3.05
C GLN A 345 16.80 -46.29 -2.25
N ARG A 346 16.82 -46.18 -0.91
CA ARG A 346 17.41 -47.21 -0.03
C ARG A 346 16.70 -48.56 -0.16
N LYS A 347 15.36 -48.56 -0.20
CA LYS A 347 14.58 -49.79 -0.40
C LYS A 347 14.82 -50.45 -1.75
N LEU A 348 14.94 -49.68 -2.83
CA LEU A 348 15.24 -50.17 -4.17
C LEU A 348 16.67 -50.76 -4.28
N LYS A 349 17.64 -50.18 -3.56
CA LYS A 349 19.00 -50.73 -3.48
C LYS A 349 19.05 -52.01 -2.65
N GLY A 350 18.33 -52.06 -1.52
CA GLY A 350 18.28 -53.25 -0.65
C GLY A 350 17.61 -54.47 -1.29
N SER A 351 16.60 -54.26 -2.13
CA SER A 351 15.90 -55.35 -2.85
C SER A 351 16.69 -55.94 -4.02
N ARG A 352 17.71 -55.25 -4.54
CA ARG A 352 18.68 -55.83 -5.49
C ARG A 352 19.75 -56.70 -4.83
N GLY A 353 19.88 -56.66 -3.50
CA GLY A 353 20.88 -57.41 -2.73
C GLY A 353 20.44 -58.79 -2.23
N SER A 354 19.19 -59.20 -2.46
CA SER A 354 18.61 -60.41 -1.83
C SER A 354 18.04 -61.43 -2.82
N ALA A 355 18.77 -61.73 -3.90
CA ALA A 355 18.50 -62.91 -4.73
C ALA A 355 19.73 -63.82 -4.74
N PRO A 356 19.83 -64.83 -3.85
CA PRO A 356 20.80 -65.90 -4.03
C PRO A 356 20.25 -66.89 -5.06
N CYS A 357 20.44 -66.60 -6.36
CA CYS A 357 20.38 -67.66 -7.38
C CYS A 357 21.69 -68.45 -7.32
N LYS A 358 21.84 -69.34 -6.33
CA LYS A 358 22.79 -70.45 -6.44
C LYS A 358 22.11 -71.54 -7.25
N GLY A 359 22.38 -71.56 -8.55
CA GLY A 359 22.19 -72.75 -9.37
C GLY A 359 23.06 -73.86 -8.79
N GLN A 360 22.43 -74.91 -8.28
CA GLN A 360 23.07 -76.20 -8.11
C GLN A 360 23.25 -76.83 -9.50
N PRO A 361 24.44 -77.33 -9.86
CA PRO A 361 24.57 -78.22 -11.00
C PRO A 361 24.04 -79.60 -10.61
N TYR A 362 23.23 -80.17 -11.49
CA TYR A 362 22.91 -81.59 -11.51
C TYR A 362 24.20 -82.41 -11.61
N ALA A 363 24.35 -83.41 -10.74
CA ALA A 363 25.15 -84.59 -11.00
C ALA A 363 24.33 -85.80 -10.53
N ASP A 364 23.94 -86.58 -11.53
CA ASP A 364 23.16 -87.80 -11.45
C ASP A 364 24.08 -89.01 -11.20
N SER A 365 23.47 -90.15 -10.86
CA SER A 365 24.01 -91.52 -10.74
C SER A 365 24.84 -91.90 -9.49
N SER A 366 24.28 -92.72 -8.59
CA SER A 366 24.18 -94.18 -8.78
C SER A 366 23.67 -94.92 -7.52
N GLU A 367 22.59 -95.69 -7.72
CA GLU A 367 22.33 -97.05 -7.20
C GLU A 367 22.06 -97.37 -5.69
N ARG A 368 20.83 -97.88 -5.51
CA ARG A 368 20.39 -99.14 -4.84
C ARG A 368 19.87 -99.13 -3.39
N ASN A 369 18.57 -99.47 -3.33
CA ASN A 369 17.87 -100.40 -2.42
C ASN A 369 17.63 -99.99 -0.95
N ALA A 370 16.37 -99.72 -0.60
CA ALA A 370 15.50 -100.69 0.09
C ALA A 370 14.17 -100.05 0.56
N ILE A 371 13.06 -100.55 -0.01
CA ILE A 371 11.81 -100.99 0.65
C ILE A 371 11.28 -100.16 1.85
N GLY A 372 10.04 -99.67 1.71
CA GLY A 372 9.03 -99.88 2.76
C GLY A 372 8.27 -98.65 3.29
N SER A 373 7.12 -98.38 2.65
CA SER A 373 5.82 -98.05 3.27
C SER A 373 5.67 -96.88 4.26
N GLY A 374 4.66 -96.03 4.01
CA GLY A 374 3.80 -95.55 5.09
C GLY A 374 3.35 -94.09 5.04
N ARG A 375 2.14 -93.89 4.48
CA ARG A 375 1.22 -92.75 4.64
C ARG A 375 1.36 -91.94 5.95
N ARG A 376 1.13 -90.62 5.88
CA ARG A 376 -0.07 -89.96 6.44
C ARG A 376 -0.23 -88.50 6.00
N ALA A 377 -1.48 -88.17 5.71
CA ALA A 377 -2.03 -86.86 5.46
C ALA A 377 -2.74 -86.32 6.73
N CYS A 378 -3.15 -85.05 6.65
CA CYS A 378 -4.06 -84.30 7.54
C CYS A 378 -3.41 -83.81 8.86
N GLY A 379 -3.70 -82.62 9.40
CA GLY A 379 -4.69 -81.60 9.09
C GLY A 379 -4.79 -80.61 10.27
N ASP A 380 -5.54 -79.53 10.05
CA ASP A 380 -6.30 -78.73 11.02
C ASP A 380 -5.63 -77.76 12.03
N GLU A 381 -5.91 -76.47 11.78
CA GLU A 381 -6.14 -75.35 12.71
C GLU A 381 -7.21 -75.66 13.80
N PRO A 382 -7.70 -74.72 14.67
CA PRO A 382 -7.11 -73.58 15.41
C PRO A 382 -7.60 -73.54 16.90
N ARG A 383 -7.02 -72.69 17.78
CA ARG A 383 -7.71 -72.26 19.04
C ARG A 383 -7.43 -70.81 19.50
N ARG A 384 -8.42 -69.97 19.23
CA ARG A 384 -9.10 -68.97 20.10
C ARG A 384 -8.49 -68.63 21.48
N GLY A 385 -8.16 -67.34 21.66
CA GLY A 385 -8.89 -66.38 22.52
C GLY A 385 -8.60 -66.30 24.03
N LYS A 386 -8.25 -65.10 24.52
CA LYS A 386 -8.73 -64.56 25.81
C LYS A 386 -8.63 -63.03 25.87
N ARG A 387 -9.78 -62.38 26.03
CA ARG A 387 -9.97 -61.01 26.52
C ARG A 387 -9.55 -60.91 27.99
N ARG A 388 -9.07 -59.73 28.41
CA ARG A 388 -9.35 -59.16 29.74
C ARG A 388 -9.38 -57.64 29.65
N ASP A 389 -10.53 -57.09 30.01
CA ASP A 389 -10.74 -55.69 30.38
C ASP A 389 -10.09 -55.41 31.75
N LYS A 390 -9.60 -54.19 31.95
CA LYS A 390 -9.74 -53.43 33.21
C LYS A 390 -9.37 -51.97 33.01
N GLU A 391 -10.32 -51.11 33.36
CA GLU A 391 -10.21 -49.67 33.62
C GLU A 391 -9.19 -49.38 34.73
N VAL A 392 -8.42 -48.28 34.57
CA VAL A 392 -8.34 -47.12 35.48
C VAL A 392 -8.09 -45.88 34.61
#